data_AF-A0A5T1TUN6-F1
#
_entry.id   AF-A0A5T1TUN6-F1
#
_cell.length_a   1.000
_cell.length_b   1.000
_cell.length_c   1.000
_cell.angle_alpha   90.00
_cell.angle_beta   90.00
_cell.angle_gamma   90.00
#
_symmetry.space_group_name_H-M   'P 1'
#
loop_
_entity.id
_entity.type
_entity.pdbx_description
1 polymer ?
#
loop_
_entity_poly.entity_id
_entity_poly.type
_entity_poly.pdbx_seq_one_letter_code
_entity_poly.pdbx_strand_id
1 'polypeptide(L)'
;AKYEDMLDFLQCTKEKLEHSLLKNKFARAFLLKENEKTIGYMIYFYTFSSFWGSGGIYLEDIYIRENFRKKGYGKAVFKFLGEICKKENLKRLDWVCLNDNILGINFYESLNAKHLKQWRNYRLSGGNLEKLCDL
;
A
#
# COMPACT_ATOMS: atom_id res chain seq x y z
N ALA A 1 -5.71 -7.73 6.79
CA ALA A 1 -6.24 -8.25 8.09
C ALA A 1 -6.61 -9.73 8.05
N LYS A 2 -7.87 -10.19 7.77
CA LYS A 2 -8.20 -11.63 7.84
C LYS A 2 -7.35 -12.52 6.92
N TYR A 3 -7.11 -12.07 5.69
CA TYR A 3 -6.26 -12.80 4.74
C TYR A 3 -4.80 -12.98 5.21
N GLU A 4 -4.35 -12.09 6.10
CA GLU A 4 -2.97 -12.05 6.60
C GLU A 4 -2.88 -12.56 8.04
N ASP A 5 -3.98 -13.10 8.59
CA ASP A 5 -4.10 -13.49 9.99
C ASP A 5 -3.75 -12.37 10.99
N MET A 6 -4.10 -11.13 10.64
CA MET A 6 -3.81 -9.93 11.44
C MET A 6 -5.08 -9.23 11.94
N LEU A 7 -6.15 -9.97 12.26
CA LEU A 7 -7.38 -9.37 12.78
C LEU A 7 -7.18 -8.74 14.16
N ASP A 8 -6.36 -9.34 15.01
CA ASP A 8 -6.10 -8.85 16.38
C ASP A 8 -5.37 -7.50 16.39
N PHE A 9 -4.69 -7.16 15.30
CA PHE A 9 -4.01 -5.88 15.12
C PHE A 9 -4.89 -4.79 14.49
N LEU A 10 -6.11 -5.14 14.05
CA LEU A 10 -7.00 -4.21 13.36
C LEU A 10 -7.68 -3.26 14.37
N GLN A 11 -7.13 -2.05 14.49
CA GLN A 11 -7.74 -0.96 15.27
C GLN A 11 -8.50 0.06 14.42
N CYS A 12 -8.52 -0.14 13.10
CA CYS A 12 -9.16 0.75 12.15
C CYS A 12 -10.69 0.57 12.22
N THR A 13 -11.40 1.67 12.51
CA THR A 13 -12.86 1.72 12.44
C THR A 13 -13.29 2.52 11.20
N LYS A 14 -14.58 2.47 10.86
CA LYS A 14 -15.13 3.26 9.75
C LYS A 14 -14.91 4.76 9.97
N GLU A 15 -15.16 5.25 11.18
CA GLU A 15 -15.04 6.65 11.55
C GLU A 15 -13.60 7.13 11.45
N LYS A 16 -12.64 6.31 11.94
CA LYS A 16 -11.20 6.59 11.76
C LYS A 16 -10.83 6.66 10.29
N LEU A 17 -11.32 5.71 9.48
CA LEU A 17 -11.01 5.67 8.05
C LEU A 17 -11.57 6.89 7.30
N GLU A 18 -12.83 7.27 7.55
CA GLU A 18 -13.45 8.47 6.98
C GLU A 18 -12.66 9.73 7.37
N HIS A 19 -12.30 9.86 8.65
CA HIS A 19 -11.53 11.01 9.11
C HIS A 19 -10.13 11.05 8.47
N SER A 20 -9.41 9.93 8.46
CA SER A 20 -8.05 9.84 7.93
C SER A 20 -7.99 10.08 6.41
N LEU A 21 -8.92 9.52 5.65
CA LEU A 21 -8.92 9.61 4.18
C LEU A 21 -9.57 10.88 3.65
N LEU A 22 -10.70 11.31 4.24
CA LEU A 22 -11.51 12.39 3.66
C LEU A 22 -11.18 13.74 4.28
N LYS A 23 -10.93 13.79 5.59
CA LYS A 23 -10.63 15.04 6.30
C LYS A 23 -9.13 15.33 6.31
N ASN A 24 -8.32 14.43 6.86
CA ASN A 24 -6.87 14.65 6.98
C ASN A 24 -6.12 14.33 5.69
N LYS A 25 -6.72 13.53 4.80
CA LYS A 25 -6.14 13.15 3.50
C LYS A 25 -4.75 12.53 3.61
N PHE A 26 -4.53 11.71 4.65
CA PHE A 26 -3.27 11.00 4.82
C PHE A 26 -2.95 10.05 3.66
N ALA A 27 -3.98 9.53 3.01
CA ALA A 27 -3.85 8.66 1.86
C ALA A 27 -5.03 8.85 0.89
N ARG A 28 -4.88 8.30 -0.30
CA ARG A 28 -5.92 8.17 -1.32
C ARG A 28 -6.35 6.71 -1.40
N ALA A 29 -7.66 6.49 -1.53
CA ALA A 29 -8.23 5.16 -1.67
C ALA A 29 -9.06 5.05 -2.94
N PHE A 30 -8.99 3.89 -3.61
CA PHE A 30 -9.78 3.58 -4.80
C PHE A 30 -10.47 2.25 -4.61
N LEU A 31 -11.72 2.16 -5.07
CA LEU A 31 -12.44 0.90 -5.19
C LEU A 31 -12.19 0.29 -6.56
N LEU A 32 -11.93 -1.00 -6.58
CA LEU A 32 -11.79 -1.80 -7.80
C LEU A 32 -13.17 -2.32 -8.17
N LYS A 33 -13.59 -2.12 -9.43
CA LYS A 33 -14.90 -2.54 -9.93
C LYS A 33 -14.80 -3.45 -11.16
N GLU A 34 -15.65 -4.48 -11.21
CA GLU A 34 -15.97 -5.29 -12.40
C GLU A 34 -17.49 -5.22 -12.59
N ASN A 35 -17.98 -4.66 -13.69
CA ASN A 35 -19.43 -4.49 -13.96
C ASN A 35 -20.19 -3.85 -12.77
N GLU A 36 -19.73 -2.70 -12.28
CA GLU A 36 -20.22 -1.99 -11.08
C GLU A 36 -20.05 -2.70 -9.73
N LYS A 37 -19.71 -3.99 -9.72
CA LYS A 37 -19.47 -4.74 -8.49
C LYS A 37 -18.11 -4.38 -7.91
N THR A 38 -18.07 -4.01 -6.63
CA THR A 38 -16.80 -3.81 -5.92
C THR A 38 -16.09 -5.15 -5.70
N ILE A 39 -14.92 -5.31 -6.30
CA ILE A 39 -14.10 -6.53 -6.26
C ILE A 39 -12.88 -6.41 -5.35
N GLY A 40 -12.59 -5.19 -4.87
CA GLY A 40 -11.41 -4.92 -4.08
C GLY A 40 -11.19 -3.43 -3.84
N TYR A 41 -10.03 -3.09 -3.30
CA TYR A 41 -9.59 -1.71 -3.11
C TYR A 41 -8.07 -1.59 -3.20
N MET A 42 -7.60 -0.35 -3.28
CA MET A 42 -6.20 0.00 -3.03
C MET A 42 -6.12 1.30 -2.23
N ILE A 43 -5.06 1.46 -1.43
CA ILE A 43 -4.76 2.68 -0.67
C ILE A 43 -3.30 3.06 -0.93
N TYR A 44 -3.05 4.31 -1.31
CA TYR A 44 -1.69 4.81 -1.54
C TYR A 44 -1.53 6.25 -1.06
N PHE A 45 -0.29 6.66 -0.84
CA PHE A 45 0.08 8.05 -0.52
C PHE A 45 1.37 8.45 -1.23
N TYR A 46 1.67 9.75 -1.25
CA TYR A 46 2.92 10.24 -1.84
C TYR A 46 4.07 10.13 -0.85
N THR A 47 5.24 9.81 -1.37
CA THR A 47 6.52 9.86 -0.66
C THR A 47 7.44 10.86 -1.31
N PHE A 48 8.58 11.12 -0.65
CA PHE A 48 9.65 11.94 -1.20
C PHE A 48 10.99 11.23 -1.05
N SER A 49 11.84 11.35 -2.06
CA SER A 49 13.22 10.87 -2.04
C SER A 49 14.17 12.07 -1.99
N SER A 50 14.88 12.24 -0.87
CA SER A 50 15.93 13.27 -0.77
C SER A 50 17.07 13.02 -1.77
N PHE A 51 17.36 11.77 -2.08
CA PHE A 51 18.44 11.43 -3.01
C PHE A 51 18.12 11.80 -4.45
N TRP A 52 16.83 11.83 -4.82
CA TRP A 52 16.39 12.11 -6.19
C TRP A 52 15.70 13.48 -6.30
N GLY A 53 15.53 14.20 -5.18
CA GLY A 53 14.80 15.47 -5.13
C GLY A 53 13.39 15.36 -5.71
N SER A 54 12.76 14.19 -5.62
CA SER A 54 11.53 13.89 -6.36
C SER A 54 10.55 13.06 -5.54
N GLY A 55 9.27 13.20 -5.89
CA GLY A 55 8.18 12.43 -5.28
C GLY A 55 8.13 10.98 -5.74
N GLY A 56 7.39 10.19 -4.98
CA GLY A 56 7.07 8.79 -5.27
C GLY A 56 5.65 8.46 -4.80
N ILE A 57 5.23 7.23 -5.04
CA ILE A 57 4.04 6.64 -4.43
C ILE A 57 4.48 5.53 -3.47
N TYR A 58 3.83 5.45 -2.33
CA TYR A 58 3.81 4.25 -1.50
C TYR A 58 2.42 3.62 -1.55
N LEU A 59 2.35 2.38 -2.03
CA LEU A 59 1.13 1.57 -2.00
C LEU A 59 1.05 0.90 -0.63
N GLU A 60 0.17 1.43 0.22
CA GLU A 60 -0.07 0.93 1.58
C GLU A 60 -0.79 -0.42 1.55
N ASP A 61 -1.84 -0.52 0.73
CA ASP A 61 -2.65 -1.73 0.69
C ASP A 61 -3.26 -1.97 -0.69
N ILE A 62 -3.33 -3.24 -1.07
CA ILE A 62 -4.04 -3.73 -2.25
C ILE A 62 -4.75 -5.03 -1.89
N TYR A 63 -6.07 -5.01 -2.00
CA TYR A 63 -6.87 -6.19 -1.76
C TYR A 63 -7.79 -6.47 -2.94
N ILE A 64 -7.76 -7.70 -3.43
CA ILE A 64 -8.69 -8.22 -4.42
C ILE A 64 -9.35 -9.46 -3.81
N ARG A 65 -10.69 -9.48 -3.84
CA ARG A 65 -11.50 -10.63 -3.40
C ARG A 65 -11.05 -11.90 -4.11
N GLU A 66 -10.99 -13.00 -3.37
CA GLU A 66 -10.41 -14.27 -3.83
C GLU A 66 -10.93 -14.74 -5.20
N ASN A 67 -12.26 -14.74 -5.39
CA ASN A 67 -12.92 -15.15 -6.63
C ASN A 67 -12.64 -14.24 -7.86
N PHE A 68 -11.94 -13.12 -7.65
CA PHE A 68 -11.53 -12.18 -8.70
C PHE A 68 -10.01 -12.17 -8.91
N ARG A 69 -9.24 -12.97 -8.15
CA ARG A 69 -7.79 -13.07 -8.33
C ARG A 69 -7.45 -13.83 -9.61
N LYS A 70 -6.19 -13.69 -10.06
CA LYS A 70 -5.65 -14.28 -11.31
C LYS A 70 -6.36 -13.84 -12.60
N LYS A 71 -7.25 -12.84 -12.55
CA LYS A 71 -7.92 -12.21 -13.71
C LYS A 71 -7.20 -10.96 -14.26
N GLY A 72 -6.01 -10.64 -13.76
CA GLY A 72 -5.24 -9.47 -14.20
C GLY A 72 -5.48 -8.16 -13.42
N TYR A 73 -6.43 -8.12 -12.47
CA TYR A 73 -6.73 -6.91 -11.69
C TYR A 73 -5.54 -6.36 -10.89
N GLY A 74 -4.69 -7.23 -10.34
CA GLY A 74 -3.45 -6.79 -9.69
C GLY A 74 -2.54 -6.04 -10.67
N LYS A 75 -2.34 -6.56 -11.88
CA LYS A 75 -1.55 -5.88 -12.92
C LYS A 75 -2.20 -4.55 -13.33
N ALA A 76 -3.53 -4.50 -13.41
CA ALA A 76 -4.25 -3.26 -13.71
C ALA A 76 -4.02 -2.17 -12.65
N VAL A 77 -4.00 -2.54 -11.36
CA VAL A 77 -3.66 -1.62 -10.26
C VAL A 77 -2.25 -1.06 -10.41
N PHE A 78 -1.25 -1.93 -10.58
CA PHE A 78 0.14 -1.48 -10.72
C PHE A 78 0.37 -0.66 -11.99
N LYS A 79 -0.31 -0.99 -13.09
CA LYS A 79 -0.31 -0.18 -14.30
C LYS A 79 -0.87 1.22 -14.03
N PHE A 80 -2.03 1.31 -13.37
CA PHE A 80 -2.65 2.59 -13.02
C PHE A 80 -1.73 3.45 -12.13
N LEU A 81 -1.11 2.88 -11.10
CA LEU A 81 -0.14 3.59 -10.27
C LEU A 81 1.09 4.04 -11.06
N GLY A 82 1.58 3.20 -11.97
CA GLY A 82 2.67 3.56 -12.89
C GLY A 82 2.30 4.71 -13.83
N GLU A 83 1.06 4.78 -14.30
CA GLU A 83 0.55 5.89 -15.11
C GLU A 83 0.48 7.19 -14.31
N ILE A 84 0.08 7.14 -13.03
CA ILE A 84 0.17 8.30 -12.13
C ILE A 84 1.62 8.74 -11.97
N CYS A 85 2.53 7.82 -11.67
CA CYS A 85 3.96 8.13 -11.52
C CYS A 85 4.52 8.79 -12.79
N LYS A 86 4.20 8.25 -13.97
CA LYS A 86 4.62 8.83 -15.24
C LYS A 86 4.06 10.23 -15.46
N LYS A 87 2.74 10.40 -15.27
CA LYS A 87 2.04 11.68 -15.50
C LYS A 87 2.56 12.79 -14.59
N GLU A 88 2.85 12.45 -13.33
CA GLU A 88 3.25 13.41 -12.30
C GLU A 88 4.77 13.49 -12.11
N ASN A 89 5.55 12.86 -13.01
CA ASN A 89 7.01 12.81 -12.95
C ASN A 89 7.57 12.24 -11.62
N LEU A 90 6.83 11.33 -10.99
CA LEU A 90 7.26 10.60 -9.81
C LEU A 90 8.20 9.47 -10.23
N LYS A 91 9.15 9.17 -9.36
CA LYS A 91 10.29 8.33 -9.74
C LYS A 91 10.28 6.97 -9.08
N ARG A 92 9.48 6.77 -8.04
CA ARG A 92 9.37 5.48 -7.33
C ARG A 92 7.93 5.11 -7.07
N LEU A 93 7.70 3.80 -7.06
CA LEU A 93 6.52 3.15 -6.50
C LEU A 93 7.04 2.11 -5.53
N ASP A 94 6.79 2.31 -4.24
CA ASP A 94 7.30 1.49 -3.14
C ASP A 94 6.11 0.82 -2.41
N TRP A 95 6.32 -0.37 -1.83
CA TRP A 95 5.35 -1.08 -0.99
C TRP A 95 6.06 -2.15 -0.15
N VAL A 96 5.34 -2.71 0.82
CA VAL A 96 5.80 -3.86 1.59
C VAL A 96 4.94 -5.08 1.33
N CYS A 97 5.55 -6.24 1.48
CA CYS A 97 4.90 -7.53 1.41
C CYS A 97 5.31 -8.33 2.65
N LEU A 98 4.38 -9.11 3.22
CA LEU A 98 4.75 -10.08 4.25
C LEU A 98 5.77 -11.07 3.68
N ASN A 99 6.77 -11.41 4.49
CA ASN A 99 7.86 -12.31 4.08
C ASN A 99 7.35 -13.68 3.61
N ASP A 100 6.24 -14.15 4.20
CA ASP A 100 5.67 -15.46 3.89
C ASP A 100 4.56 -15.40 2.81
N ASN A 101 4.26 -14.21 2.26
CA ASN A 101 3.29 -14.07 1.18
C ASN A 101 3.92 -14.38 -0.19
N ILE A 102 4.24 -15.66 -0.40
CA ILE A 102 4.87 -16.17 -1.64
C ILE A 102 4.08 -15.80 -2.90
N LEU A 103 2.74 -15.80 -2.82
CA LEU A 103 1.89 -15.39 -3.94
C LEU A 103 2.10 -13.91 -4.31
N GLY A 104 2.17 -13.04 -3.31
CA GLY A 104 2.50 -11.62 -3.49
C GLY A 104 3.90 -11.44 -4.06
N ILE A 105 4.90 -12.07 -3.44
CA ILE A 105 6.31 -11.99 -3.86
C ILE A 105 6.47 -12.38 -5.34
N ASN A 106 5.98 -13.56 -5.73
CA ASN A 106 6.05 -14.03 -7.11
C ASN A 106 5.35 -13.07 -8.08
N PHE A 107 4.21 -12.51 -7.68
CA PHE A 107 3.51 -11.51 -8.48
C PHE A 107 4.34 -10.23 -8.64
N TYR A 108 4.93 -9.69 -7.58
CA TYR A 108 5.75 -8.48 -7.62
C TYR A 108 7.03 -8.68 -8.45
N GLU A 109 7.72 -9.81 -8.28
CA GLU A 109 8.90 -10.14 -9.07
C GLU A 109 8.56 -10.31 -10.56
N SER A 110 7.36 -10.81 -10.89
CA SER A 110 6.87 -10.87 -12.28
C SER A 110 6.66 -9.48 -12.92
N LEU A 111 6.55 -8.42 -12.10
CA LEU A 111 6.53 -7.02 -12.54
C LEU A 111 7.94 -6.41 -12.62
N ASN A 112 8.99 -7.20 -12.44
CA ASN A 112 10.38 -6.78 -12.28
C ASN A 112 10.67 -5.92 -11.03
N ALA A 113 9.78 -5.95 -10.03
CA ALA A 113 10.05 -5.31 -8.74
C ALA A 113 11.27 -5.94 -8.07
N LYS A 114 12.05 -5.13 -7.33
CA LYS A 114 13.26 -5.60 -6.64
C LYS A 114 13.07 -5.48 -5.13
N HIS A 115 13.32 -6.58 -4.42
CA HIS A 115 13.37 -6.56 -2.97
C HIS A 115 14.64 -5.82 -2.49
N LEU A 116 14.45 -4.77 -1.70
CA LEU A 116 15.52 -3.85 -1.30
C LEU A 116 16.27 -4.33 -0.04
N LYS A 117 17.12 -5.36 -0.19
CA LYS A 117 17.82 -6.04 0.93
C LYS A 117 18.74 -5.15 1.79
N GLN A 118 19.19 -4.03 1.25
CA GLN A 118 20.13 -3.13 1.92
C GLN A 118 19.47 -2.20 2.96
N TRP A 119 18.13 -2.14 3.00
CA TRP A 119 17.39 -1.28 3.91
C TRP A 119 16.67 -2.13 4.96
N ARG A 120 16.62 -1.61 6.19
CA ARG A 120 15.83 -2.19 7.28
C ARG A 120 14.64 -1.29 7.57
N ASN A 121 13.47 -1.88 7.69
CA ASN A 121 12.28 -1.18 8.18
C ASN A 121 12.33 -1.15 9.72
N TYR A 122 12.31 0.05 10.29
CA TYR A 122 12.13 0.26 11.73
C TYR A 122 10.80 0.96 11.98
N ARG A 123 10.14 0.61 13.09
CA ARG A 123 8.87 1.23 13.50
C ARG A 123 8.86 1.45 15.01
N LEU A 124 8.53 2.67 15.42
CA LEU A 124 8.06 2.98 16.77
C LEU A 124 6.54 3.16 16.70
N SER A 125 5.82 2.50 17.59
CA SER A 125 4.36 2.55 17.65
C SER A 125 3.87 2.29 19.07
N GLY A 126 2.63 2.71 19.37
CA GLY A 126 2.03 2.55 20.69
C GLY A 126 2.85 3.23 21.79
N GLY A 127 2.91 2.63 22.98
CA GLY A 127 3.59 3.22 24.14
C GLY A 127 5.08 3.52 23.94
N ASN A 128 5.77 2.83 23.02
CA ASN A 128 7.16 3.16 22.69
C ASN A 128 7.29 4.47 21.90
N LEU A 129 6.30 4.80 21.06
CA LEU A 129 6.26 6.10 20.39
C LEU A 129 5.89 7.21 21.37
N GLU A 130 4.98 6.96 22.31
CA GLU A 130 4.59 7.92 23.35
C GLU A 130 5.79 8.31 24.22
N LYS A 131 6.55 7.32 24.69
CA LYS A 131 7.77 7.52 25.50
C LYS A 131 8.91 8.23 24.76
N LEU A 132 8.84 8.35 23.43
CA LEU A 132 9.86 9.07 22.67
C LEU A 132 9.89 10.56 23.04
N CYS A 133 8.75 11.13 23.44
CA CYS A 133 8.64 12.52 23.87
C CYS A 133 9.33 12.80 25.21
N ASP A 134 9.67 11.77 25.98
CA ASP A 134 10.28 11.87 27.30
C ASP A 134 11.83 11.72 27.27
N LEU A 135 12.43 11.67 26.08
CA LEU A 135 13.89 11.72 25.88
C LEU A 135 14.43 13.14 26.06
#